data_AF-A0A0N8HZR6-F1
#
_entry.id   AF-A0A0N8HZR6-F1
#
_cell.length_a   1.000
_cell.length_b   1.000
_cell.length_c   1.000
_cell.angle_alpha   90.00
_cell.angle_beta   90.00
_cell.angle_gamma   90.00
#
_symmetry.space_group_name_H-M   'P 1'
#
loop_
_entity.id
_entity.type
_entity.pdbx_description
1 polymer ?
#
loop_
_entity_poly.entity_id
_entity_poly.type
_entity_poly.pdbx_seq_one_letter_code
_entity_poly.pdbx_strand_id
1 'polypeptide(L)'
;MTDRDGETLAVEREISAGGTYDALGTPRAAGDIAHTKFREGRWWYPTTYRSADGEHKGTYVNICTPVELFPDTVRYVDLHVDVIKYPDGTVERVDDDELDAAVEAGNLPEALAEKARSVAASIERAI
;
A
#
# COMPACT_ATOMS: atom_id res chain seq x y z
N MET A 1 -15.13 8.14 4.16
CA MET A 1 -15.38 9.17 3.12
C MET A 1 -14.82 8.65 1.80
N THR A 2 -15.44 8.99 0.67
CA THR A 2 -14.90 8.71 -0.66
C THR A 2 -14.91 9.99 -1.47
N ASP A 3 -13.77 10.35 -2.05
CA ASP A 3 -13.60 11.58 -2.84
C ASP A 3 -12.91 11.25 -4.17
N ARG A 4 -13.43 11.77 -5.28
CA ARG A 4 -12.93 11.48 -6.63
C ARG A 4 -12.62 12.78 -7.37
N ASP A 5 -11.39 12.90 -7.83
CA ASP A 5 -10.90 14.03 -8.61
C ASP A 5 -10.12 13.52 -9.85
N GLY A 6 -10.76 13.62 -11.02
CA GLY A 6 -10.22 13.10 -12.28
C GLY A 6 -9.83 11.62 -12.20
N GLU A 7 -8.53 11.35 -12.36
CA GLU A 7 -7.92 10.02 -12.31
C GLU A 7 -7.62 9.53 -10.88
N THR A 8 -7.96 10.30 -9.85
CA THR A 8 -7.61 10.01 -8.46
C THR A 8 -8.86 9.69 -7.64
N LEU A 9 -8.76 8.70 -6.76
CA LEU A 9 -9.79 8.32 -5.80
C LEU A 9 -9.16 8.25 -4.41
N ALA A 10 -9.71 8.98 -3.45
CA ALA A 10 -9.34 8.93 -2.04
C ALA A 10 -10.45 8.24 -1.23
N VAL A 11 -10.06 7.31 -0.38
CA VAL A 11 -10.97 6.60 0.53
C VAL A 11 -10.44 6.72 1.95
N GLU A 12 -11.30 7.14 2.86
CA GLU A 12 -11.03 7.17 4.29
C GLU A 12 -11.94 6.21 5.04
N ARG A 13 -11.32 5.43 5.92
CA ARG A 13 -11.97 4.47 6.81
C ARG A 13 -11.49 4.68 8.25
N GLU A 14 -12.43 4.74 9.18
CA GLU A 14 -12.13 4.68 10.61
C GLU A 14 -11.78 3.25 11.02
N ILE A 15 -10.74 3.11 11.83
CA ILE A 15 -10.18 1.83 12.26
C ILE A 15 -10.66 1.51 13.69
N SER A 16 -11.04 0.25 13.89
CA SER A 16 -11.32 -0.29 15.21
C SER A 16 -10.02 -0.64 15.95
N ALA A 17 -10.04 -0.54 17.28
CA ALA A 17 -8.90 -0.95 18.11
C ALA A 17 -8.59 -2.44 17.99
N GLY A 18 -7.33 -2.80 18.23
CA GLY A 18 -6.88 -4.19 18.37
C GLY A 18 -5.79 -4.58 17.36
N GLY A 19 -4.73 -5.21 17.86
CA GLY A 19 -3.58 -5.62 17.07
C GLY A 19 -2.71 -4.46 16.58
N THR A 20 -1.93 -4.72 15.54
CA THR A 20 -0.99 -3.78 14.92
C THR A 20 -1.29 -3.62 13.43
N TYR A 21 -0.91 -2.49 12.84
CA TYR A 21 -0.87 -2.39 11.38
C TYR A 21 0.17 -3.36 10.83
N ASP A 22 -0.18 -4.00 9.73
CA ASP A 22 0.66 -5.03 9.12
C ASP A 22 1.97 -4.43 8.60
N ALA A 23 3.06 -5.19 8.71
CA ALA A 23 4.46 -4.80 8.54
C ALA A 23 4.95 -3.61 9.41
N LEU A 24 4.09 -2.64 9.75
CA LEU A 24 4.40 -1.44 10.53
C LEU A 24 4.66 -1.70 12.02
N GLY A 25 4.02 -2.73 12.60
CA GLY A 25 4.08 -3.01 14.05
C GLY A 25 3.41 -1.95 14.93
N THR A 26 2.94 -0.83 14.36
CA THR A 26 2.27 0.24 15.10
C THR A 26 0.92 -0.22 15.65
N PRO A 27 0.61 -0.02 16.95
CA PRO A 27 -0.66 -0.41 17.54
C PRO A 27 -1.86 0.31 16.91
N ARG A 28 -2.94 -0.43 16.65
CA ARG A 28 -4.22 0.14 16.19
C ARG A 28 -5.01 0.67 17.37
N ALA A 29 -5.50 1.89 17.26
CA ALA A 29 -6.42 2.50 18.23
C ALA A 29 -7.77 2.80 17.58
N ALA A 30 -8.83 2.75 18.37
CA ALA A 30 -10.16 3.14 17.91
C ALA A 30 -10.14 4.64 17.54
N GLY A 31 -10.70 4.97 16.40
CA GLY A 31 -10.70 6.34 15.87
C GLY A 31 -9.46 6.69 15.02
N ASP A 32 -8.49 5.77 14.90
CA ASP A 32 -7.45 5.93 13.87
C ASP A 32 -8.12 6.00 12.48
N ILE A 33 -7.54 6.77 11.56
CA ILE A 33 -8.01 6.91 10.19
C ILE A 33 -7.01 6.27 9.23
N ALA A 34 -7.49 5.36 8.39
CA ALA A 34 -6.79 4.87 7.22
C ALA A 34 -7.23 5.68 5.99
N HIS A 35 -6.28 6.40 5.38
CA HIS A 35 -6.50 7.17 4.17
C HIS A 35 -5.73 6.54 3.00
N THR A 36 -6.47 5.94 2.08
CA THR A 36 -5.93 5.28 0.89
C THR A 36 -6.15 6.16 -0.34
N LYS A 37 -5.12 6.33 -1.17
CA LYS A 37 -5.20 7.09 -2.42
C LYS A 37 -4.90 6.21 -3.63
N PHE A 38 -5.85 6.08 -4.52
CA PHE A 38 -5.68 5.38 -5.79
C PHE A 38 -5.51 6.39 -6.93
N ARG A 39 -4.75 6.00 -7.95
CA ARG A 39 -4.66 6.71 -9.22
C ARG A 39 -4.73 5.73 -10.37
N GLU A 40 -5.57 6.01 -11.36
CA GLU A 40 -5.71 5.20 -12.58
C GLU A 40 -4.34 4.89 -13.21
N GLY A 41 -4.14 3.63 -13.59
CA GLY A 41 -2.94 3.14 -14.27
C GLY A 41 -1.68 3.06 -13.41
N ARG A 42 -1.74 3.44 -12.13
CA ARG A 42 -0.57 3.42 -11.23
C ARG A 42 -0.30 2.00 -10.74
N TRP A 43 0.97 1.61 -10.71
CA TRP A 43 1.47 0.31 -10.24
C TRP A 43 1.57 0.19 -8.71
N TRP A 44 0.94 1.10 -7.98
CA TRP A 44 0.99 1.13 -6.52
C TRP A 44 -0.08 2.06 -5.95
N TYR A 45 -0.43 1.87 -4.68
CA TYR A 45 -1.25 2.83 -3.93
C TYR A 45 -0.78 2.90 -2.46
N PRO A 46 -0.76 4.09 -1.83
CA PRO A 46 -0.46 4.22 -0.42
C PRO A 46 -1.73 4.20 0.43
N THR A 47 -1.63 3.61 1.61
CA THR A 47 -2.52 3.81 2.75
C THR A 47 -1.75 4.46 3.89
N THR A 48 -2.12 5.68 4.23
CA THR A 48 -1.56 6.39 5.39
C THR A 48 -2.45 6.19 6.60
N TYR A 49 -1.87 5.78 7.72
CA TYR A 49 -2.57 5.66 8.99
C TYR A 49 -2.29 6.87 9.86
N ARG A 50 -3.34 7.42 10.46
CA ARG A 50 -3.25 8.52 11.42
C ARG A 50 -4.06 8.24 12.67
N SER A 51 -3.65 8.77 13.81
CA SER A 51 -4.46 8.74 15.02
C SER A 51 -5.72 9.62 14.88
N ALA A 52 -6.64 9.50 15.83
CA ALA A 52 -7.81 10.39 15.94
C ALA A 52 -7.41 11.88 16.05
N ASP A 53 -6.24 12.15 16.63
CA ASP A 53 -5.65 13.50 16.76
C ASP A 53 -4.81 13.92 15.54
N GLY A 54 -4.71 13.06 14.52
CA GLY A 54 -4.03 13.34 13.25
C GLY A 54 -2.54 12.97 13.20
N GLU A 55 -1.98 12.42 14.28
CA GLU A 55 -0.57 11.99 14.32
C GLU A 55 -0.32 10.87 13.32
N HIS A 56 0.82 10.90 12.62
CA HIS A 56 1.17 9.86 11.64
C HIS A 56 1.56 8.57 12.36
N LYS A 57 0.95 7.45 11.94
CA LYS A 57 1.14 6.12 12.53
C LYS A 57 1.85 5.14 11.59
N GLY A 58 2.21 5.62 10.40
CA GLY A 58 2.85 4.82 9.36
C GLY A 58 2.14 4.94 8.02
N THR A 59 2.85 4.60 6.97
CA THR A 59 2.32 4.50 5.61
C THR A 59 2.70 3.14 5.04
N TYR A 60 1.72 2.46 4.49
CA TYR A 60 1.88 1.21 3.75
C TYR A 60 1.68 1.51 2.27
N VAL A 61 2.59 1.08 1.40
CA VAL A 61 2.50 1.28 -0.04
C VAL A 61 2.50 -0.06 -0.74
N ASN A 62 1.34 -0.42 -1.27
CA ASN A 62 1.17 -1.68 -1.99
C ASN A 62 1.69 -1.58 -3.42
N ILE A 63 2.54 -2.51 -3.85
CA ILE A 63 2.93 -2.64 -5.25
C ILE A 63 2.03 -3.67 -5.92
N CYS A 64 1.37 -3.24 -6.98
CA CYS A 64 0.36 -4.04 -7.68
C CYS A 64 0.44 -3.82 -9.19
N THR A 65 -0.35 -4.59 -9.94
CA THR A 65 -0.61 -4.25 -11.35
C THR A 65 -1.26 -2.87 -11.45
N PRO A 66 -1.25 -2.21 -12.64
CA PRO A 66 -1.90 -0.93 -12.84
C PRO A 66 -3.32 -0.91 -12.26
N VAL A 67 -3.57 0.05 -11.36
CA VAL A 67 -4.88 0.24 -10.74
C VAL A 67 -5.92 0.64 -11.79
N GLU A 68 -7.05 -0.06 -11.80
CA GLU A 68 -8.21 0.22 -12.65
C GLU A 68 -9.36 0.77 -11.78
N LEU A 69 -9.80 2.00 -12.07
CA LEU A 69 -10.87 2.70 -11.34
C LEU A 69 -12.18 2.70 -12.13
N PHE A 70 -13.08 1.82 -11.73
CA PHE A 70 -14.46 1.79 -12.20
C PHE A 70 -15.33 2.78 -11.39
N PRO A 71 -16.61 3.00 -11.78
CA PRO A 71 -17.50 3.89 -11.03
C PRO A 71 -17.67 3.53 -9.54
N ASP A 72 -17.70 2.24 -9.22
CA ASP A 72 -17.98 1.72 -7.87
C ASP A 72 -16.89 0.78 -7.32
N THR A 73 -15.90 0.44 -8.13
CA THR A 73 -14.93 -0.62 -7.84
C THR A 73 -13.52 -0.20 -8.22
N VAL A 74 -12.55 -0.58 -7.38
CA VAL A 74 -11.12 -0.52 -7.70
C VAL A 74 -10.62 -1.94 -7.95
N ARG A 75 -9.90 -2.18 -9.03
CA ARG A 75 -9.29 -3.48 -9.34
C ARG A 75 -7.78 -3.35 -9.53
N TYR A 76 -7.07 -4.34 -9.02
CA TYR A 76 -5.65 -4.59 -9.23
C TYR A 76 -5.37 -6.04 -8.84
N VAL A 77 -4.20 -6.53 -9.22
CA VAL A 77 -3.62 -7.77 -8.69
C VAL A 77 -2.42 -7.39 -7.86
N ASP A 78 -2.42 -7.86 -6.62
CA ASP A 78 -1.31 -7.70 -5.67
C ASP A 78 -0.05 -8.38 -6.20
N LEU A 79 1.12 -7.75 -6.01
CA LEU A 79 2.42 -8.29 -6.45
C LEU A 79 3.34 -8.61 -5.27
N HIS A 80 2.78 -8.88 -4.08
CA HIS A 80 3.42 -9.27 -2.83
C HIS A 80 4.34 -8.22 -2.19
N VAL A 81 5.13 -7.49 -2.97
CA VAL A 81 6.09 -6.52 -2.44
C VAL A 81 5.40 -5.25 -1.98
N ASP A 82 5.75 -4.82 -0.78
CA ASP A 82 5.27 -3.57 -0.21
C ASP A 82 6.43 -2.65 0.19
N VAL A 83 6.16 -1.35 0.27
CA VAL A 83 7.07 -0.36 0.84
C VAL A 83 6.40 0.30 2.04
N ILE A 84 7.09 0.23 3.17
CA ILE A 84 6.62 0.70 4.47
C ILE A 84 7.38 1.96 4.84
N LYS A 85 6.67 2.97 5.33
CA LYS A 85 7.25 4.13 6.01
C LYS A 85 6.76 4.16 7.44
N TYR A 86 7.68 3.94 8.37
CA TYR A 86 7.41 3.91 9.81
C TYR A 86 7.13 5.31 10.38
N PRO A 87 6.54 5.42 11.59
CA PRO A 87 6.28 6.71 12.24
C PRO A 87 7.53 7.57 12.46
N ASP A 88 8.70 6.93 12.64
CA ASP A 88 9.98 7.61 12.81
C ASP A 88 10.60 8.11 11.49
N GLY A 89 9.95 7.80 10.36
CA GLY A 89 10.39 8.16 9.02
C GLY A 89 11.29 7.14 8.34
N THR A 90 11.65 6.04 9.01
CA THR A 90 12.39 4.94 8.39
C THR A 90 11.54 4.33 7.26
N VAL A 91 12.20 3.94 6.15
CA VAL A 91 11.54 3.34 4.98
C VAL A 91 12.16 1.97 4.72
N GLU A 92 11.32 0.97 4.47
CA GLU A 92 11.73 -0.41 4.24
C GLU A 92 10.81 -1.08 3.22
N ARG A 93 11.40 -1.83 2.28
CA ARG A 93 10.68 -2.76 1.42
C ARG A 93 10.64 -4.13 2.05
N VAL A 94 9.46 -4.73 2.04
CA VAL A 94 9.15 -6.02 2.68
C VAL A 94 8.58 -7.01 1.67
N ASP A 95 8.51 -8.28 2.09
CA ASP A 95 7.83 -9.38 1.39
C ASP A 95 8.42 -9.74 0.01
N ASP A 96 9.72 -9.50 -0.18
CA ASP A 96 10.50 -9.99 -1.33
C ASP A 96 10.50 -11.51 -1.42
N ASP A 97 10.52 -12.20 -0.27
CA ASP A 97 10.49 -13.66 -0.19
C ASP A 97 9.15 -14.24 -0.64
N GLU A 98 8.04 -13.56 -0.37
CA GLU A 98 6.73 -13.92 -0.92
C GLU A 98 6.69 -13.77 -2.44
N LEU A 99 7.28 -12.69 -2.97
CA LEU A 99 7.40 -12.47 -4.41
C LEU A 99 8.25 -13.57 -5.06
N ASP A 100 9.40 -13.91 -4.48
CA ASP A 100 10.28 -14.97 -4.96
C ASP A 100 9.54 -16.32 -4.97
N ALA A 101 8.83 -16.65 -3.89
CA ALA A 101 8.04 -17.88 -3.79
C ALA A 101 6.91 -17.93 -4.83
N ALA A 102 6.26 -16.80 -5.14
CA ALA A 102 5.23 -16.74 -6.18
C ALA A 102 5.78 -17.00 -7.58
N VAL A 103 7.01 -16.55 -7.87
CA VAL A 103 7.71 -16.86 -9.12
C VAL A 103 8.11 -18.32 -9.18
N GLU A 104 8.71 -18.86 -8.11
CA GLU A 104 9.11 -20.27 -8.02
C GLU A 104 7.93 -21.23 -8.20
N ALA A 105 6.76 -20.86 -7.65
CA ALA A 105 5.52 -21.61 -7.80
C ALA A 105 4.88 -21.49 -9.20
N GLY A 106 5.39 -20.60 -10.06
CA GLY A 106 4.84 -20.32 -11.39
C GLY A 106 3.55 -19.50 -11.38
N ASN A 107 3.19 -18.90 -10.25
CA ASN A 107 2.01 -18.03 -10.11
C ASN A 107 2.25 -16.63 -10.68
N LEU A 108 3.53 -16.21 -10.74
CA LEU A 108 3.93 -14.91 -11.26
C LEU A 108 5.09 -15.05 -12.26
N PRO A 109 5.04 -14.41 -13.44
CA PRO A 109 6.18 -14.37 -14.35
C PRO A 109 7.34 -13.55 -13.77
N GLU A 110 8.59 -13.99 -13.99
CA GLU A 110 9.79 -13.27 -13.54
C GLU A 110 9.80 -11.80 -14.00
N ALA A 111 9.43 -11.53 -15.25
CA ALA A 111 9.39 -10.17 -15.78
C ALA A 111 8.43 -9.24 -15.00
N LEU A 112 7.37 -9.79 -14.41
CA LEU A 112 6.43 -9.04 -13.56
C LEU A 112 7.02 -8.81 -12.16
N ALA A 113 7.75 -9.79 -11.63
CA ALA A 113 8.50 -9.65 -10.38
C ALA A 113 9.61 -8.59 -10.48
N GLU A 114 10.41 -8.61 -11.55
CA GLU A 114 11.40 -7.57 -11.84
C GLU A 114 10.76 -6.17 -11.91
N LYS A 115 9.57 -6.09 -12.54
CA LYS A 115 8.81 -4.84 -12.60
C LYS A 115 8.37 -4.38 -11.21
N ALA A 116 7.84 -5.27 -10.38
CA ALA A 116 7.44 -4.96 -9.01
C ALA A 116 8.61 -4.43 -8.19
N ARG A 117 9.76 -5.13 -8.18
CA ARG A 117 10.99 -4.70 -7.50
C ARG A 117 11.47 -3.33 -7.98
N SER A 118 11.42 -3.06 -9.30
CA SER A 118 11.80 -1.77 -9.88
C SER A 118 10.90 -0.61 -9.42
N VAL A 119 9.58 -0.85 -9.35
CA VAL A 119 8.61 0.13 -8.85
C VAL A 119 8.86 0.36 -7.36
N ALA A 120 8.94 -0.70 -6.56
CA ALA A 120 9.19 -0.62 -5.12
C ALA A 120 10.45 0.19 -4.80
N ALA A 121 11.58 -0.14 -5.43
CA ALA A 121 12.83 0.59 -5.24
C ALA A 121 12.73 2.08 -5.64
N SER A 122 11.87 2.42 -6.61
CA SER A 122 11.63 3.81 -6.98
C SER A 122 10.81 4.55 -5.93
N ILE A 123 9.89 3.87 -5.25
CA ILE A 123 9.11 4.42 -4.15
C ILE A 123 9.97 4.58 -2.90
N GLU A 124 10.78 3.60 -2.53
CA GLU A 124 11.70 3.68 -1.38
C GLU A 124 12.58 4.95 -1.43
N ARG A 125 13.01 5.36 -2.63
CA ARG A 125 13.83 6.56 -2.82
C ARG A 125 13.05 7.88 -2.78
N ALA A 126 11.74 7.83 -2.93
CA ALA A 126 10.92 9.01 -3.19
C ALA A 126 10.06 9.46 -1.99
N ILE A 127 9.87 8.60 -0.99
CA ILE A 127 8.94 8.84 0.14
C ILE A 127 9.63 9.18 1.46
#